data_AF-A0A3A8GR02-F1
#
_entry.id   AF-A0A3A8GR02-F1
#
_cell.length_a   1.000
_cell.length_b   1.000
_cell.length_c   1.000
_cell.angle_alpha   90.00
_cell.angle_beta   90.00
_cell.angle_gamma   90.00
#
_symmetry.space_group_name_H-M   'P 1'
#
loop_
_entity.id
_entity.type
_entity.pdbx_description
1 polymer ?
#
loop_
_entity_poly.entity_id
_entity_poly.type
_entity_poly.pdbx_seq_one_letter_code
_entity_poly.pdbx_strand_id
1 'polypeptide(L)'
;MTTQSTLDVIVYAPALAGKDARTLAVVHGMERVLPGVRLEWRVADDGRLIALPQRDAWLIEGTKDGRFPLVCNGDERYPVTIFGSRIPARQSPGGQPLLDVHAELPLDEAVIAAAADVLGDVADGAHAFWGHATPSGAGVEIARQTRDPARKPGGPPRGLPALKLPEKIRAPEIPHRLGWLNYWSAPAAQAIGFPDPTRDAELLSRARRTATGGWVVQLTDAPLDLDNPAHLDALLRAYERFPEIGGRAAP
;
A
#
# COMPACT_ATOMS: atom_id res chain seq x y z
N MET A 1 -10.09 25.83 5.24
CA MET A 1 -9.61 24.96 4.16
C MET A 1 -10.18 23.59 4.45
N THR A 2 -11.09 23.08 3.62
CA THR A 2 -11.47 21.67 3.66
C THR A 2 -10.24 20.88 3.27
N THR A 3 -9.70 20.07 4.19
CA THR A 3 -8.60 19.16 3.90
C THR A 3 -9.06 18.26 2.76
N GLN A 4 -8.39 18.34 1.61
CA GLN A 4 -8.70 17.46 0.49
C GLN A 4 -8.47 16.02 0.93
N SER A 5 -9.46 15.14 0.72
CA SER A 5 -9.27 13.72 0.99
C SER A 5 -8.17 13.16 0.10
N THR A 6 -7.38 12.23 0.63
CA THR A 6 -6.25 11.63 -0.07
C THR A 6 -6.45 10.14 -0.24
N LEU A 7 -5.80 9.58 -1.25
CA LEU A 7 -5.60 8.15 -1.44
C LEU A 7 -4.18 7.80 -0.99
N ASP A 8 -4.06 6.93 0.00
CA ASP A 8 -2.78 6.40 0.46
C ASP A 8 -2.51 5.08 -0.26
N VAL A 9 -1.42 5.02 -1.02
CA VAL A 9 -0.91 3.80 -1.66
C VAL A 9 0.31 3.33 -0.89
N ILE A 10 0.21 2.17 -0.25
CA ILE A 10 1.27 1.62 0.61
C ILE A 10 1.62 0.22 0.12
N VAL A 11 2.90 -0.03 -0.19
CA VAL A 11 3.38 -1.35 -0.59
C VAL A 11 4.57 -1.78 0.26
N TYR A 12 4.60 -3.08 0.60
CA TYR A 12 5.63 -3.70 1.43
C TYR A 12 6.48 -4.64 0.58
N ALA A 13 7.78 -4.37 0.53
CA ALA A 13 8.73 -5.04 -0.35
C ALA A 13 9.98 -5.51 0.42
N PRO A 14 10.86 -6.32 -0.20
CA PRO A 14 12.18 -6.58 0.35
C PRO A 14 12.94 -5.27 0.58
N ALA A 15 13.68 -5.16 1.68
CA ALA A 15 14.49 -3.97 1.96
C ALA A 15 15.43 -3.61 0.79
N LEU A 16 15.68 -2.31 0.59
CA LEU A 16 16.63 -1.82 -0.42
C LEU A 16 18.06 -2.25 -0.07
N ALA A 17 18.85 -2.55 -1.10
CA ALA A 17 20.26 -2.92 -0.94
C ALA A 17 21.16 -2.11 -1.88
N GLY A 18 22.18 -1.45 -1.33
CA GLY A 18 23.19 -0.72 -2.11
C GLY A 18 22.59 0.35 -3.02
N LYS A 19 22.94 0.29 -4.31
CA LYS A 19 22.31 1.08 -5.38
C LYS A 19 21.20 0.24 -6.00
N ASP A 20 19.96 0.57 -5.68
CA ASP A 20 18.80 -0.25 -6.03
C ASP A 20 17.92 0.47 -7.05
N ALA A 21 17.74 -0.11 -8.23
CA ALA A 21 16.96 0.50 -9.31
C ALA A 21 15.44 0.50 -9.05
N ARG A 22 14.97 -0.19 -8.00
CA ARG A 22 13.54 -0.27 -7.67
C ARG A 22 12.93 1.09 -7.33
N THR A 23 13.68 2.03 -6.74
CA THR A 23 13.16 3.38 -6.48
C THR A 23 12.80 4.11 -7.77
N LEU A 24 13.62 3.93 -8.81
CA LEU A 24 13.35 4.47 -10.14
C LEU A 24 12.16 3.79 -10.80
N ALA A 25 12.10 2.45 -10.72
CA ALA A 25 11.00 1.67 -11.29
C ALA A 25 9.65 2.08 -10.69
N VAL A 26 9.61 2.30 -9.37
CA VAL A 26 8.43 2.78 -8.64
C VAL A 26 8.00 4.17 -9.14
N VAL A 27 8.92 5.14 -9.22
CA VAL A 27 8.62 6.50 -9.69
C VAL A 27 8.12 6.48 -11.14
N HIS A 28 8.81 5.78 -12.03
CA HIS A 28 8.40 5.66 -13.43
C HIS A 28 7.09 4.90 -13.62
N GLY A 29 6.79 3.93 -12.76
CA GLY A 29 5.51 3.25 -12.71
C GLY A 29 4.38 4.24 -12.47
N MET A 30 4.49 5.03 -11.41
CA MET A 30 3.50 6.03 -11.03
C MET A 30 3.31 7.13 -12.09
N GLU A 31 4.39 7.66 -12.69
CA GLU A 31 4.31 8.70 -13.72
C GLU A 31 3.71 8.21 -15.04
N ARG A 32 3.86 6.92 -15.35
CA ARG A 32 3.28 6.33 -16.57
C ARG A 32 1.76 6.28 -16.51
N VAL A 33 1.20 6.05 -15.33
CA VAL A 33 -0.24 5.81 -15.13
C VAL A 33 -1.00 7.06 -14.69
N LEU A 34 -0.30 8.11 -14.25
CA LEU A 34 -0.87 9.42 -13.89
C LEU A 34 -0.45 10.48 -14.91
N PRO A 35 -1.28 10.76 -15.94
CA PRO A 35 -0.96 11.77 -16.94
C PRO A 35 -0.68 13.14 -16.30
N GLY A 36 0.41 13.77 -16.72
CA GLY A 36 0.79 15.11 -16.25
C GLY A 36 1.51 15.15 -14.90
N VAL A 37 1.60 14.02 -14.17
CA VAL A 37 2.40 13.94 -12.95
C VAL A 37 3.87 13.72 -13.29
N ARG A 38 4.73 14.60 -12.77
CA ARG A 38 6.20 14.49 -12.86
C ARG A 38 6.82 14.69 -11.49
N LEU A 39 7.40 13.65 -10.92
CA LEU A 39 7.96 13.64 -9.57
C LEU A 39 9.39 14.19 -9.56
N GLU A 40 9.57 15.43 -9.98
CA GLU A 40 10.87 16.06 -10.24
C GLU A 40 11.33 17.00 -9.12
N TRP A 41 10.68 16.96 -7.96
CA TRP A 41 10.96 17.85 -6.84
C TRP A 41 11.21 17.06 -5.56
N ARG A 42 12.12 17.55 -4.72
CA ARG A 42 12.21 17.14 -3.31
C ARG A 42 11.72 18.24 -2.39
N VAL A 43 11.31 17.85 -1.20
CA VAL A 43 11.03 18.76 -0.09
C VAL A 43 12.30 18.87 0.77
N ALA A 44 12.78 20.08 1.00
CA ALA A 44 13.88 20.34 1.92
C ALA A 44 13.40 20.28 3.39
N ASP A 45 14.34 20.22 4.34
CA ASP A 45 14.00 20.15 5.78
C ASP A 45 13.20 21.38 6.25
N ASP A 46 13.34 22.53 5.56
CA ASP A 46 12.58 23.77 5.80
C ASP A 46 11.22 23.81 5.08
N GLY A 47 10.84 22.72 4.39
CA GLY A 47 9.60 22.59 3.63
C GLY A 47 9.65 23.14 2.20
N ARG A 48 10.76 23.77 1.78
CA ARG A 48 10.86 24.35 0.44
C ARG A 48 11.02 23.29 -0.64
N LEU A 49 10.35 23.50 -1.78
CA LEU A 49 10.50 22.68 -2.98
C LEU A 49 11.81 22.96 -3.71
N ILE A 50 12.56 21.90 -4.02
CA ILE A 50 13.82 21.96 -4.76
C ILE A 50 13.76 21.01 -5.95
N ALA A 51 13.92 21.55 -7.16
CA ALA A 51 13.93 20.77 -8.40
C ALA A 51 15.12 19.79 -8.44
N LEU A 52 14.89 18.64 -9.07
CA LEU A 52 15.84 17.54 -9.22
C LEU A 52 16.20 17.34 -10.71
N PRO A 53 17.12 18.14 -11.27
CA PRO A 53 17.48 18.05 -12.69
C PRO A 53 18.15 16.71 -13.09
N GLN A 54 18.69 15.97 -12.11
CA GLN A 54 19.24 14.62 -12.29
C GLN A 54 18.53 13.62 -11.36
N ARG A 55 17.20 13.72 -11.28
CA ARG A 55 16.36 12.93 -10.37
C ARG A 55 16.71 11.46 -10.33
N ASP A 56 16.85 10.81 -11.47
CA ASP A 56 17.03 9.35 -11.53
C ASP A 56 18.34 8.92 -10.89
N ALA A 57 19.43 9.64 -11.18
CA ALA A 57 20.73 9.42 -10.54
C ALA A 57 20.65 9.69 -9.03
N TRP A 58 19.97 10.77 -8.64
CA TRP A 58 19.77 11.13 -7.24
C TRP A 58 18.96 10.09 -6.46
N LEU A 59 17.92 9.51 -7.06
CA LEU A 59 17.10 8.44 -6.47
C LEU A 59 17.91 7.16 -6.22
N ILE A 60 18.75 6.76 -7.17
CA ILE A 60 19.63 5.59 -7.04
C ILE A 60 20.71 5.84 -5.97
N GLU A 61 21.25 7.05 -5.89
CA GLU A 61 22.23 7.39 -4.85
C GLU A 61 21.61 7.47 -3.46
N GLY A 62 20.35 7.88 -3.38
CA GLY A 62 19.58 7.97 -2.14
C GLY A 62 19.27 6.62 -1.48
N THR A 63 19.46 5.49 -2.18
CA THR A 63 19.21 4.15 -1.61
C THR A 63 20.31 3.63 -0.70
N LYS A 64 21.46 4.32 -0.60
CA LYS A 64 22.63 3.84 0.16
C LYS A 64 22.34 3.51 1.63
N ASP A 65 21.42 4.24 2.25
CA ASP A 65 21.00 4.02 3.65
C ASP A 65 19.77 3.10 3.77
N GLY A 66 19.42 2.39 2.70
CA GLY A 66 18.20 1.59 2.60
C GLY A 66 16.92 2.42 2.57
N ARG A 67 17.02 3.71 2.20
CA ARG A 67 15.90 4.65 2.13
C ARG A 67 15.47 4.87 0.69
N PHE A 68 14.20 5.17 0.50
CA PHE A 68 13.71 5.75 -0.75
C PHE A 68 13.39 7.22 -0.43
N PRO A 69 14.22 8.18 -0.91
CA PRO A 69 13.99 9.59 -0.64
C PRO A 69 12.62 10.07 -1.10
N LEU A 70 12.07 11.05 -0.39
CA LEU A 70 10.81 11.69 -0.78
C LEU A 70 11.00 12.50 -2.07
N VAL A 71 10.14 12.21 -3.05
CA VAL A 71 9.94 13.02 -4.25
C VAL A 71 8.48 13.40 -4.40
N CYS A 72 8.24 14.53 -5.05
CA CYS A 72 6.90 15.08 -5.26
C CYS A 72 6.81 15.79 -6.62
N ASN A 73 5.58 16.13 -7.01
CA ASN A 73 5.31 16.80 -8.27
C ASN A 73 5.53 18.32 -8.27
N GLY A 74 5.79 18.91 -7.10
CA GLY A 74 6.00 20.35 -6.95
C GLY A 74 4.74 21.21 -7.12
N ASP A 75 3.55 20.60 -7.18
CA ASP A 75 2.27 21.33 -7.20
C ASP A 75 1.63 21.29 -5.81
N GLU A 76 1.73 22.39 -5.07
CA GLU A 76 1.16 22.50 -3.71
C GLU A 76 -0.38 22.43 -3.69
N ARG A 77 -1.06 22.67 -4.82
CA ARG A 77 -2.53 22.59 -4.91
C ARG A 77 -3.02 21.20 -5.30
N TYR A 78 -2.12 20.38 -5.82
CA TYR A 78 -2.39 19.00 -6.22
C TYR A 78 -1.22 18.12 -5.79
N PRO A 79 -0.96 17.99 -4.48
CA PRO A 79 0.26 17.36 -4.00
C PRO A 79 0.23 15.87 -4.30
N VAL A 80 1.22 15.42 -5.06
CA VAL A 80 1.50 13.99 -5.26
C VAL A 80 2.89 13.73 -4.70
N THR A 81 2.99 12.81 -3.75
CA THR A 81 4.26 12.47 -3.09
C THR A 81 4.49 10.97 -3.11
N ILE A 82 5.75 10.57 -3.10
CA ILE A 82 6.15 9.19 -2.85
C ILE A 82 7.50 9.14 -2.13
N PHE A 83 7.61 8.23 -1.18
CA PHE A 83 8.84 7.97 -0.43
C PHE A 83 8.85 6.52 0.04
N GLY A 84 9.94 6.09 0.67
CA GLY A 84 9.96 4.81 1.35
C GLY A 84 10.93 4.73 2.50
N SER A 85 10.53 3.95 3.50
CA SER A 85 11.23 3.78 4.77
C SER A 85 11.58 2.33 4.99
N ARG A 86 12.71 2.09 5.64
CA ARG A 86 13.10 0.75 6.07
C ARG A 86 12.38 0.38 7.36
N ILE A 87 11.69 -0.75 7.38
CA ILE A 87 11.21 -1.38 8.60
C ILE A 87 12.30 -2.32 9.12
N PRO A 88 12.78 -2.15 10.37
CA PRO A 88 13.75 -3.06 10.96
C PRO A 88 13.21 -4.49 11.08
N ALA A 89 14.09 -5.49 10.99
CA ALA A 89 13.78 -6.91 11.19
C ALA A 89 12.94 -7.19 12.44
N ARG A 90 13.30 -6.58 13.58
CA ARG A 90 12.59 -6.72 14.87
C ARG A 90 11.13 -6.24 14.88
N GLN A 91 10.74 -5.44 13.88
CA GLN A 91 9.41 -4.84 13.72
C GLN A 91 8.70 -5.38 12.48
N SER A 92 9.27 -6.39 11.83
CA SER A 92 8.79 -6.91 10.55
C SER A 92 8.40 -8.39 10.67
N PRO A 93 7.47 -8.88 9.84
CA PRO A 93 7.15 -10.30 9.76
C PRO A 93 8.37 -11.17 9.49
N GLY A 94 8.40 -12.36 10.09
CA GLY A 94 9.48 -13.34 9.87
C GLY A 94 10.88 -12.88 10.29
N GLY A 95 11.02 -11.74 10.98
CA GLY A 95 12.33 -11.22 11.38
C GLY A 95 13.19 -10.68 10.22
N GLN A 96 12.58 -10.35 9.08
CA GLN A 96 13.30 -9.85 7.91
C GLN A 96 13.03 -8.35 7.70
N PRO A 97 14.04 -7.51 7.42
CA PRO A 97 13.80 -6.10 7.18
C PRO A 97 12.99 -5.89 5.90
N LEU A 98 12.04 -4.95 5.93
CA LEU A 98 11.20 -4.59 4.79
C LEU A 98 11.47 -3.16 4.31
N LEU A 99 11.12 -2.91 3.05
CA LEU A 99 10.88 -1.58 2.52
C LEU A 99 9.37 -1.32 2.59
N ASP A 100 9.01 -0.17 3.14
CA ASP A 100 7.65 0.35 3.18
C ASP A 100 7.59 1.58 2.29
N VAL A 101 6.94 1.47 1.13
CA VAL A 101 6.80 2.56 0.15
C VAL A 101 5.42 3.17 0.32
N HIS A 102 5.38 4.49 0.44
CA HIS A 102 4.18 5.28 0.65
C HIS A 102 4.06 6.31 -0.46
N ALA A 103 2.93 6.31 -1.16
CA ALA A 103 2.52 7.39 -2.02
C ALA A 103 1.22 7.99 -1.52
N GLU A 104 1.14 9.32 -1.56
CA GLU A 104 -0.07 10.08 -1.21
C GLU A 104 -0.51 10.85 -2.46
N LEU A 105 -1.77 10.69 -2.81
CA LEU A 105 -2.38 11.30 -3.98
C LEU A 105 -3.68 12.02 -3.59
N PRO A 106 -4.08 13.08 -4.30
CA PRO A 106 -5.40 13.66 -4.13
C PRO A 106 -6.49 12.66 -4.51
N LEU A 107 -7.56 12.54 -3.72
CA LEU A 107 -8.67 11.64 -4.05
C LEU A 107 -9.69 12.36 -4.95
N ASP A 108 -9.47 12.31 -6.25
CA ASP A 108 -10.37 12.81 -7.29
C ASP A 108 -10.71 11.74 -8.34
N GLU A 109 -11.56 12.09 -9.31
CA GLU A 109 -12.00 11.15 -10.36
C GLU A 109 -10.83 10.58 -11.18
N ALA A 110 -9.80 11.37 -11.46
CA ALA A 110 -8.65 10.94 -12.25
C ALA A 110 -7.80 9.92 -11.48
N VAL A 111 -7.52 10.18 -10.20
CA VAL A 111 -6.79 9.27 -9.32
C VAL A 111 -7.61 8.02 -9.04
N ILE A 112 -8.92 8.12 -8.83
CA ILE A 112 -9.81 6.97 -8.65
C ILE A 112 -9.75 6.05 -9.88
N ALA A 113 -9.82 6.62 -11.08
CA ALA A 113 -9.74 5.85 -12.32
C ALA A 113 -8.38 5.17 -12.51
N ALA A 114 -7.29 5.81 -12.09
CA ALA A 114 -5.93 5.28 -12.21
C ALA A 114 -5.47 4.44 -10.99
N ALA A 115 -6.23 4.38 -9.90
CA ALA A 115 -5.76 3.86 -8.60
C ALA A 115 -5.27 2.41 -8.66
N ALA A 116 -5.96 1.56 -9.44
CA ALA A 116 -5.54 0.18 -9.62
C ALA A 116 -4.24 0.06 -10.40
N ASP A 117 -4.01 0.94 -11.39
CA ASP A 117 -2.78 1.01 -12.19
C ASP A 117 -1.63 1.54 -11.37
N VAL A 118 -1.86 2.60 -10.59
CA VAL A 118 -0.88 3.13 -9.63
C VAL A 118 -0.45 2.07 -8.64
N LEU A 119 -1.40 1.40 -7.98
CA LEU A 119 -1.06 0.36 -7.01
C LEU A 119 -0.29 -0.80 -7.65
N GLY A 120 -0.72 -1.26 -8.82
CA GLY A 120 -0.06 -2.35 -9.54
C GLY A 120 1.37 -1.98 -9.96
N ASP A 121 1.57 -0.81 -10.57
CA ASP A 121 2.88 -0.39 -11.09
C ASP A 121 3.86 -0.02 -9.99
N VAL A 122 3.39 0.60 -8.90
CA VAL A 122 4.21 0.86 -7.70
C VAL A 122 4.62 -0.46 -7.05
N ALA A 123 3.69 -1.41 -6.93
CA ALA A 123 3.97 -2.70 -6.31
C ALA A 123 4.93 -3.56 -7.16
N ASP A 124 4.68 -3.65 -8.48
CA ASP A 124 5.55 -4.35 -9.42
C ASP A 124 6.94 -3.71 -9.44
N GLY A 125 7.04 -2.39 -9.48
CA GLY A 125 8.32 -1.66 -9.45
C GLY A 125 9.09 -1.84 -8.15
N ALA A 126 8.41 -1.93 -7.01
CA ALA A 126 9.02 -2.17 -5.70
C ALA A 126 9.42 -3.63 -5.48
N HIS A 127 8.95 -4.55 -6.33
CA HIS A 127 8.95 -5.99 -6.09
C HIS A 127 8.23 -6.32 -4.77
N ALA A 128 7.07 -5.71 -4.57
CA ALA A 128 6.33 -5.83 -3.33
C ALA A 128 5.83 -7.26 -3.09
N PHE A 129 5.81 -7.67 -1.83
CA PHE A 129 5.09 -8.86 -1.39
C PHE A 129 3.58 -8.61 -1.49
N TRP A 130 3.13 -7.49 -0.97
CA TRP A 130 1.74 -7.06 -0.96
C TRP A 130 1.65 -5.54 -0.76
N GLY A 131 0.46 -4.97 -0.96
CA GLY A 131 0.19 -3.57 -0.69
C GLY A 131 -1.30 -3.25 -0.80
N HIS A 132 -1.64 -1.98 -0.59
CA HIS A 132 -3.02 -1.52 -0.72
C HIS A 132 -3.09 -0.05 -1.15
N ALA A 133 -4.23 0.33 -1.72
CA ALA A 133 -4.63 1.72 -1.88
C ALA A 133 -5.91 1.95 -1.07
N THR A 134 -5.94 2.97 -0.22
CA THR A 134 -7.07 3.23 0.68
C THR A 134 -7.26 4.72 0.90
N PRO A 135 -8.49 5.26 0.85
CA PRO A 135 -8.75 6.63 1.30
C PRO A 135 -8.25 6.86 2.73
N SER A 136 -7.56 7.96 2.99
CA SER A 136 -6.90 8.20 4.28
C SER A 136 -7.85 8.13 5.49
N GLY A 137 -9.09 8.61 5.34
CA GLY A 137 -10.14 8.46 6.36
C GLY A 137 -10.41 7.01 6.75
N ALA A 138 -10.61 6.13 5.77
CA ALA A 138 -10.78 4.69 6.01
C ALA A 138 -9.48 4.03 6.51
N GLY A 139 -8.33 4.49 6.02
CA GLY A 139 -7.00 4.03 6.44
C GLY A 139 -6.74 4.23 7.93
N VAL A 140 -7.14 5.38 8.49
CA VAL A 140 -7.02 5.69 9.92
C VAL A 140 -7.84 4.70 10.77
N GLU A 141 -9.02 4.32 10.33
CA GLU A 141 -9.85 3.33 11.03
C GLU A 141 -9.30 1.92 10.90
N ILE A 142 -8.88 1.50 9.70
CA ILE A 142 -8.23 0.20 9.46
C ILE A 142 -6.96 0.05 10.32
N ALA A 143 -6.16 1.11 10.47
CA ALA A 143 -4.98 1.10 11.31
C ALA A 143 -5.30 0.79 12.80
N ARG A 144 -6.53 1.05 13.27
CA ARG A 144 -6.98 0.71 14.64
C ARG A 144 -7.21 -0.78 14.83
N GLN A 145 -7.21 -1.59 13.76
CA GLN A 145 -7.27 -3.05 13.86
C GLN A 145 -5.98 -3.66 14.40
N THR A 146 -4.83 -3.05 14.08
CA THR A 146 -3.51 -3.49 14.57
C THR A 146 -3.37 -3.13 16.04
N ARG A 147 -3.40 -4.14 16.90
CA ARG A 147 -3.42 -3.96 18.35
C ARG A 147 -2.57 -5.00 19.05
N ASP A 148 -1.96 -4.57 20.15
CA ASP A 148 -1.43 -5.47 21.16
C ASP A 148 -2.53 -5.70 22.21
N PRO A 149 -3.09 -6.92 22.33
CA PRO A 149 -4.14 -7.22 23.30
C PRO A 149 -3.76 -6.87 24.74
N ALA A 150 -2.46 -6.92 25.09
CA ALA A 150 -1.99 -6.56 26.42
C ALA A 150 -1.98 -5.04 26.67
N ARG A 151 -1.85 -4.22 25.62
CA ARG A 151 -1.73 -2.75 25.75
C ARG A 151 -3.00 -1.99 25.39
N LYS A 152 -3.86 -2.58 24.56
CA LYS A 152 -5.11 -1.97 24.10
C LYS A 152 -6.26 -2.98 24.28
N PRO A 153 -6.79 -3.15 25.50
CA PRO A 153 -7.94 -4.03 25.74
C PRO A 153 -9.20 -3.52 25.00
N GLY A 154 -10.04 -4.45 24.52
CA GLY A 154 -11.24 -4.18 23.72
C GLY A 154 -11.11 -4.50 22.22
N GLY A 155 -12.24 -4.59 21.51
CA GLY A 155 -12.29 -4.90 20.07
C GLY A 155 -12.03 -3.66 19.19
N PRO A 156 -11.52 -3.83 17.96
CA PRO A 156 -11.50 -2.75 16.96
C PRO A 156 -12.91 -2.20 16.69
N PRO A 157 -13.02 -0.97 16.18
CA PRO A 157 -14.32 -0.38 15.86
C PRO A 157 -15.04 -1.17 14.75
N ARG A 158 -16.37 -0.99 14.67
CA ARG A 158 -17.23 -1.48 13.57
C ARG A 158 -17.21 -3.00 13.33
N GLY A 159 -16.89 -3.79 14.35
CA GLY A 159 -16.82 -5.25 14.25
C GLY A 159 -15.61 -5.75 13.45
N LEU A 160 -14.68 -4.88 13.08
CA LEU A 160 -13.48 -5.25 12.36
C LEU A 160 -12.61 -6.19 13.23
N PRO A 161 -11.91 -7.15 12.61
CA PRO A 161 -11.09 -8.09 13.34
C PRO A 161 -9.84 -7.43 13.91
N ALA A 162 -9.40 -7.91 15.08
CA ALA A 162 -8.09 -7.56 15.62
C ALA A 162 -6.98 -8.22 14.79
N LEU A 163 -5.98 -7.43 14.43
CA LEU A 163 -4.81 -7.85 13.66
C LEU A 163 -3.57 -7.79 14.56
N LYS A 164 -2.66 -8.74 14.37
CA LYS A 164 -1.41 -8.79 15.11
C LYS A 164 -0.49 -7.62 14.70
N LEU A 165 0.44 -7.30 15.59
CA LEU A 165 1.59 -6.46 15.22
C LEU A 165 2.42 -7.16 14.12
N PRO A 166 3.02 -6.41 13.17
CA PRO A 166 3.77 -7.00 12.05
C PRO A 166 4.84 -8.01 12.48
N GLU A 167 5.58 -7.75 13.56
CA GLU A 167 6.60 -8.67 14.10
C GLU A 167 6.05 -9.99 14.67
N LYS A 168 4.72 -10.11 14.80
CA LYS A 168 4.03 -11.33 15.21
C LYS A 168 3.39 -12.08 14.04
N ILE A 169 3.54 -11.57 12.82
CA ILE A 169 3.14 -12.24 11.58
C ILE A 169 4.29 -13.13 11.11
N ARG A 170 3.97 -14.36 10.69
CA ARG A 170 4.97 -15.40 10.44
C ARG A 170 5.83 -15.17 9.20
N ALA A 171 5.31 -14.47 8.19
CA ALA A 171 5.96 -14.32 6.89
C ALA A 171 5.58 -12.98 6.24
N PRO A 172 6.49 -12.32 5.48
CA PRO A 172 6.22 -11.05 4.82
C PRO A 172 5.21 -11.14 3.68
N GLU A 173 4.98 -12.34 3.13
CA GLU A 173 3.96 -12.62 2.12
C GLU A 173 2.54 -12.53 2.68
N ILE A 174 2.35 -12.58 4.00
CA ILE A 174 1.02 -12.46 4.60
C ILE A 174 0.65 -10.99 4.77
N PRO A 175 -0.40 -10.49 4.09
CA PRO A 175 -0.80 -9.10 4.21
C PRO A 175 -1.12 -8.71 5.65
N HIS A 176 -0.68 -7.52 6.09
CA HIS A 176 -0.97 -7.07 7.45
C HIS A 176 -2.42 -6.64 7.61
N ARG A 177 -3.05 -6.15 6.54
CA ARG A 177 -4.39 -5.56 6.50
C ARG A 177 -4.92 -5.54 5.06
N LEU A 178 -6.21 -5.27 4.94
CA LEU A 178 -6.88 -5.00 3.66
C LEU A 178 -7.12 -3.49 3.49
N GLY A 179 -7.16 -3.05 2.25
CA GLY A 179 -7.58 -1.71 1.84
C GLY A 179 -8.72 -1.73 0.84
N TRP A 180 -8.99 -0.59 0.20
CA TRP A 180 -9.97 -0.52 -0.89
C TRP A 180 -9.52 -1.38 -2.08
N LEU A 181 -8.31 -1.12 -2.55
CA LEU A 181 -7.59 -1.92 -3.53
C LEU A 181 -6.48 -2.66 -2.82
N ASN A 182 -6.21 -3.90 -3.21
CA ASN A 182 -5.20 -4.75 -2.61
C ASN A 182 -4.30 -5.31 -3.69
N TYR A 183 -2.99 -5.15 -3.53
CA TYR A 183 -2.01 -5.84 -4.35
C TYR A 183 -1.48 -7.06 -3.59
N TRP A 184 -1.45 -8.21 -4.26
CA TRP A 184 -0.82 -9.42 -3.77
C TRP A 184 0.12 -9.97 -4.85
N SER A 185 1.41 -10.09 -4.53
CA SER A 185 2.32 -10.87 -5.37
C SER A 185 1.84 -12.32 -5.49
N ALA A 186 2.37 -13.09 -6.46
CA ALA A 186 2.01 -14.50 -6.57
C ALA A 186 2.25 -15.31 -5.27
N PRO A 187 3.39 -15.14 -4.55
CA PRO A 187 3.57 -15.76 -3.24
C PRO A 187 2.56 -15.31 -2.18
N ALA A 188 2.23 -14.02 -2.12
CA ALA A 188 1.25 -13.50 -1.16
C ALA A 188 -0.16 -14.03 -1.43
N ALA A 189 -0.57 -14.05 -2.70
CA ALA A 189 -1.85 -14.62 -3.13
C ALA A 189 -1.93 -16.11 -2.76
N GLN A 190 -0.86 -16.88 -2.99
CA GLN A 190 -0.78 -18.27 -2.57
C GLN A 190 -0.88 -18.43 -1.05
N ALA A 191 -0.19 -17.57 -0.28
CA ALA A 191 -0.17 -17.63 1.18
C ALA A 191 -1.56 -17.42 1.81
N ILE A 192 -2.43 -16.62 1.19
CA ILE A 192 -3.80 -16.38 1.66
C ILE A 192 -4.85 -17.27 0.96
N GLY A 193 -4.42 -18.15 0.05
CA GLY A 193 -5.29 -19.05 -0.70
C GLY A 193 -6.17 -18.34 -1.74
N PHE A 194 -5.61 -17.36 -2.47
CA PHE A 194 -6.26 -16.65 -3.58
C PHE A 194 -5.57 -16.96 -4.92
N PRO A 195 -6.32 -17.20 -6.01
CA PRO A 195 -7.77 -17.32 -6.06
C PRO A 195 -8.26 -18.75 -5.80
N ASP A 196 -9.43 -18.87 -5.19
CA ASP A 196 -10.29 -20.05 -5.17
C ASP A 196 -11.49 -19.77 -6.09
N PRO A 197 -11.58 -20.37 -7.28
CA PRO A 197 -12.66 -20.10 -8.24
C PRO A 197 -14.07 -20.35 -7.69
N THR A 198 -14.21 -21.20 -6.67
CA THR A 198 -15.52 -21.53 -6.08
C THR A 198 -15.97 -20.51 -5.02
N ARG A 199 -15.01 -19.79 -4.42
CA ARG A 199 -15.28 -18.83 -3.33
C ARG A 199 -15.06 -17.38 -3.72
N ASP A 200 -14.28 -17.14 -4.77
CA ASP A 200 -13.76 -15.81 -5.11
C ASP A 200 -14.37 -15.23 -6.38
N ALA A 201 -15.47 -15.79 -6.91
CA ALA A 201 -16.08 -15.32 -8.16
C ALA A 201 -16.34 -13.80 -8.18
N GLU A 202 -16.84 -13.23 -7.08
CA GLU A 202 -17.10 -11.79 -6.93
C GLU A 202 -15.81 -10.95 -6.78
N LEU A 203 -14.75 -11.51 -6.21
CA LEU A 203 -13.45 -10.83 -6.12
C LEU A 203 -12.74 -10.90 -7.46
N LEU A 204 -12.83 -12.04 -8.16
CA LEU A 204 -12.24 -12.28 -9.47
C LEU A 204 -12.85 -11.40 -10.56
N SER A 205 -14.14 -11.06 -10.49
CA SER A 205 -14.76 -10.10 -11.42
C SER A 205 -14.19 -8.68 -11.28
N ARG A 206 -13.54 -8.38 -10.15
CA ARG A 206 -12.91 -7.10 -9.81
C ARG A 206 -11.41 -7.25 -9.56
N ALA A 207 -10.81 -8.33 -10.06
CA ALA A 207 -9.38 -8.60 -9.95
C ALA A 207 -8.73 -8.57 -11.34
N ARG A 208 -7.47 -8.16 -11.37
CA ARG A 208 -6.65 -8.18 -12.58
C ARG A 208 -5.23 -8.63 -12.25
N ARG A 209 -4.60 -9.32 -13.20
CA ARG A 209 -3.20 -9.72 -13.11
C ARG A 209 -2.29 -8.53 -13.39
N THR A 210 -1.17 -8.45 -12.67
CA THR A 210 -0.09 -7.49 -12.97
C THR A 210 0.94 -8.09 -13.93
N ALA A 211 1.87 -7.28 -14.42
CA ALA A 211 2.89 -7.72 -15.36
C ALA A 211 3.86 -8.74 -14.73
N THR A 212 4.07 -8.66 -13.42
CA THR A 212 4.91 -9.61 -12.67
C THR A 212 4.16 -10.86 -12.19
N GLY A 213 2.89 -11.01 -12.56
CA GLY A 213 2.05 -12.15 -12.16
C GLY A 213 1.36 -12.00 -10.82
N GLY A 214 1.47 -10.83 -10.17
CA GLY A 214 0.66 -10.46 -9.02
C GLY A 214 -0.81 -10.23 -9.37
N TRP A 215 -1.58 -9.82 -8.37
CA TRP A 215 -2.99 -9.46 -8.49
C TRP A 215 -3.23 -8.07 -7.92
N VAL A 216 -4.05 -7.28 -8.59
CA VAL A 216 -4.75 -6.14 -7.98
C VAL A 216 -6.22 -6.53 -7.83
N VAL A 217 -6.75 -6.44 -6.61
CA VAL A 217 -8.11 -6.86 -6.24
C VAL A 217 -8.85 -5.70 -5.59
N GLN A 218 -10.01 -5.35 -6.15
CA GLN A 218 -10.86 -4.25 -5.68
C GLN A 218 -12.02 -4.78 -4.84
N LEU A 219 -12.19 -4.25 -3.62
CA LEU A 219 -13.26 -4.69 -2.70
C LEU A 219 -14.62 -4.05 -2.99
N THR A 220 -14.63 -2.81 -3.50
CA THR A 220 -15.83 -2.01 -3.75
C THR A 220 -15.64 -1.17 -5.01
N ASP A 221 -16.71 -0.87 -5.75
CA ASP A 221 -16.62 -0.13 -7.02
C ASP A 221 -16.21 1.33 -6.82
N ALA A 222 -16.57 1.91 -5.67
CA ALA A 222 -16.16 3.24 -5.24
C ALA A 222 -15.09 3.18 -4.13
N PRO A 223 -14.33 4.26 -3.91
CA PRO A 223 -13.38 4.35 -2.80
C PRO A 223 -13.99 3.94 -1.46
N LEU A 224 -13.25 3.13 -0.71
CA LEU A 224 -13.72 2.56 0.55
C LEU A 224 -14.11 3.67 1.55
N ASP A 225 -15.33 3.55 2.07
CA ASP A 225 -15.94 4.47 3.03
C ASP A 225 -16.62 3.62 4.11
N LEU A 226 -16.11 3.66 5.34
CA LEU A 226 -16.59 2.80 6.41
C LEU A 226 -17.89 3.28 7.06
N ASP A 227 -18.37 4.48 6.71
CA ASP A 227 -19.71 4.94 7.07
C ASP A 227 -20.78 4.40 6.11
N ASN A 228 -20.39 3.94 4.91
CA ASN A 228 -21.25 3.18 4.02
C ASN A 228 -21.34 1.71 4.48
N PRO A 229 -22.52 1.21 4.91
CA PRO A 229 -22.66 -0.16 5.40
C PRO A 229 -22.27 -1.24 4.38
N ALA A 230 -22.49 -1.00 3.08
CA ALA A 230 -22.14 -1.95 2.04
C ALA A 230 -20.62 -2.09 1.86
N HIS A 231 -19.89 -0.99 2.05
CA HIS A 231 -18.42 -0.98 2.00
C HIS A 231 -17.82 -1.67 3.22
N LEU A 232 -18.37 -1.40 4.41
CA LEU A 232 -17.96 -2.09 5.64
C LEU A 232 -18.22 -3.61 5.54
N ASP A 233 -19.40 -4.01 5.05
CA ASP A 233 -19.76 -5.41 4.84
C ASP A 233 -18.83 -6.10 3.83
N ALA A 234 -18.49 -5.45 2.72
CA ALA A 234 -17.51 -5.97 1.76
C ALA A 234 -16.13 -6.21 2.40
N LEU A 235 -15.66 -5.28 3.24
CA LEU A 235 -14.41 -5.42 3.98
C LEU A 235 -14.47 -6.56 5.01
N LEU A 236 -15.57 -6.69 5.75
CA LEU A 236 -15.77 -7.77 6.74
C LEU A 236 -15.78 -9.14 6.05
N ARG A 237 -16.54 -9.30 4.96
CA ARG A 237 -16.56 -10.54 4.16
C ARG A 237 -15.17 -10.89 3.61
N ALA A 238 -14.39 -9.90 3.18
CA ALA A 238 -13.03 -10.14 2.73
C ALA A 238 -12.13 -10.65 3.86
N TYR A 239 -12.25 -10.10 5.08
CA TYR A 239 -11.55 -10.63 6.26
C TYR A 239 -12.01 -12.03 6.67
N GLU A 240 -13.30 -12.36 6.52
CA GLU A 240 -13.80 -13.72 6.73
C GLU A 240 -13.24 -14.70 5.70
N ARG A 241 -13.18 -14.27 4.43
CA ARG A 241 -12.64 -15.08 3.33
C ARG A 241 -11.15 -15.38 3.48
N PHE A 242 -10.36 -14.41 3.96
CA PHE A 242 -8.90 -14.55 4.07
C PHE A 242 -8.47 -14.53 5.54
N PRO A 243 -8.63 -15.66 6.25
CA PRO A 243 -8.51 -15.63 7.69
C PRO A 243 -7.10 -15.33 8.18
N GLU A 244 -6.08 -15.67 7.39
CA GLU A 244 -4.67 -15.46 7.73
C GLU A 244 -4.22 -13.99 7.70
N ILE A 245 -4.95 -13.10 7.02
CA ILE A 245 -4.58 -11.68 6.91
C ILE A 245 -4.49 -11.05 8.31
N GLY A 246 -3.43 -10.27 8.53
CA GLY A 246 -3.08 -9.70 9.83
C GLY A 246 -2.58 -10.72 10.85
N GLY A 247 -2.13 -11.88 10.36
CA GLY A 247 -1.58 -12.95 11.19
C GLY A 247 -2.60 -13.63 12.09
N ARG A 248 -3.90 -13.52 11.79
CA ARG A 248 -4.94 -14.22 12.56
C ARG A 248 -4.88 -15.72 12.23
N ALA A 249 -5.47 -16.53 13.10
CA ALA A 249 -5.58 -17.96 12.84
C ALA A 249 -6.75 -18.23 11.88
N ALA A 250 -6.61 -19.27 11.05
CA ALA A 250 -7.78 -19.90 10.44
C ALA A 250 -8.73 -20.38 11.56
N PRO A 251 -10.05 -20.17 11.45
CA PRO A 251 -11.04 -20.75 12.36
C PRO A 251 -10.93 -22.27 12.44
#